data_AF-A0A936A5V5-F1
#
_entry.id   AF-A0A936A5V5-F1
#
_cell.length_a   1.000
_cell.length_b   1.000
_cell.length_c   1.000
_cell.angle_alpha   90.00
_cell.angle_beta   90.00
_cell.angle_gamma   90.00
#
_symmetry.space_group_name_H-M   'P 1'
#
loop_
_entity.id
_entity.type
_entity.pdbx_description
1 polymer ?
#
loop_
_entity_poly.entity_id
_entity_poly.type
_entity_poly.pdbx_seq_one_letter_code
_entity_poly.pdbx_strand_id
1 'polypeptide(L)'
;MIRSFTMVGFLLLLLGCEGSSRTRTSSDAENFPPPPGEFVLRVAVKDVEYTDWYPACAEADDCVPVKFWYKYRARVKQVISGSWSSSEIEFIHLQHGEYLKDILQNCYVVLRPASPDLQSKIGVEFVADELLEHCKLPEGMDRHRVSSEAKG
;
A
#
# COMPACT_ATOMS: atom_id res chain seq x y z
N MET A 1 26.61 51.46 -55.27
CA MET A 1 25.30 51.12 -54.64
C MET A 1 25.23 49.60 -54.59
N ILE A 2 25.68 48.93 -53.50
CA ILE A 2 24.90 48.51 -52.30
C ILE A 2 23.55 47.91 -52.75
N ARG A 3 23.27 46.61 -52.60
CA ARG A 3 23.02 45.89 -51.34
C ARG A 3 23.15 44.38 -51.49
N SER A 4 24.08 43.79 -50.74
CA SER A 4 24.15 42.35 -50.47
C SER A 4 23.12 41.99 -49.39
N PHE A 5 22.22 41.05 -49.70
CA PHE A 5 21.25 40.48 -48.76
C PHE A 5 21.91 39.30 -48.02
N THR A 6 22.38 39.54 -46.80
CA THR A 6 22.90 38.50 -45.92
C THR A 6 21.72 37.78 -45.27
N MET A 7 21.33 36.64 -45.82
CA MET A 7 20.29 35.76 -45.26
C MET A 7 20.90 34.97 -44.10
N VAL A 8 20.66 35.43 -42.88
CA VAL A 8 21.08 34.78 -41.63
C VAL A 8 20.23 33.51 -41.44
N GLY A 9 20.83 32.36 -41.75
CA GLY A 9 20.24 31.05 -41.51
C GLY A 9 20.22 30.73 -40.02
N PHE A 10 19.01 30.66 -39.46
CA PHE A 10 18.75 30.20 -38.10
C PHE A 10 18.98 28.68 -38.05
N LEU A 11 20.17 28.27 -37.63
CA LEU A 11 20.52 26.86 -37.43
C LEU A 11 19.92 26.39 -36.10
N LEU A 12 18.80 25.67 -36.19
CA LEU A 12 18.11 25.00 -35.09
C LEU A 12 19.03 23.96 -34.41
N LEU A 13 19.55 24.29 -33.24
CA LEU A 13 20.12 23.34 -32.28
C LEU A 13 18.99 22.76 -31.42
N LEU A 14 18.29 21.76 -31.94
CA LEU A 14 17.50 20.84 -31.12
C LEU A 14 18.36 19.61 -30.84
N LEU A 15 19.31 19.77 -29.92
CA LEU A 15 19.94 18.62 -29.27
C LEU A 15 18.87 17.97 -28.40
N GLY A 16 18.38 16.82 -28.88
CA GLY A 16 17.46 15.97 -28.15
C GLY A 16 18.07 15.58 -26.82
N CYS A 17 17.38 15.90 -25.73
CA CYS A 17 17.56 15.17 -24.49
C CYS A 17 17.13 13.74 -24.75
N GLU A 18 18.08 12.82 -24.96
CA GLU A 18 17.87 11.42 -24.62
C GLU A 18 17.57 11.36 -23.12
N GLY A 19 16.29 11.47 -22.79
CA GLY A 19 15.78 11.10 -21.49
C GLY A 19 16.07 9.63 -21.32
N SER A 20 17.22 9.32 -20.71
CA SER A 20 17.48 8.02 -20.11
C SER A 20 16.33 7.76 -19.16
N SER A 21 15.33 7.04 -19.67
CA SER A 21 14.34 6.37 -18.86
C SER A 21 15.14 5.34 -18.08
N ARG A 22 15.65 5.73 -16.91
CA ARG A 22 16.05 4.78 -15.88
C ARG A 22 14.78 4.00 -15.57
N THR A 23 14.57 2.91 -16.30
CA THR A 23 13.91 1.73 -15.76
C THR A 23 14.71 1.41 -14.51
N ARG A 24 14.20 1.90 -13.38
CA ARG A 24 14.64 1.51 -12.05
C ARG A 24 14.24 0.06 -11.95
N THR A 25 15.14 -0.83 -12.38
CA THR A 25 15.01 -2.26 -12.19
C THR A 25 14.71 -2.46 -10.72
N SER A 26 13.60 -3.13 -10.41
CA SER A 26 13.11 -3.38 -9.06
C SER A 26 13.99 -4.40 -8.32
N SER A 27 15.31 -4.34 -8.48
CA SER A 27 16.28 -5.29 -7.93
C SER A 27 16.84 -4.89 -6.57
N ASP A 28 16.69 -3.62 -6.17
CA ASP A 28 17.23 -3.15 -4.87
C ASP A 28 16.23 -3.31 -3.71
N ALA A 29 15.08 -3.95 -3.96
CA ALA A 29 14.14 -4.39 -2.92
C ALA A 29 14.34 -5.86 -2.53
N GLU A 30 15.30 -6.56 -3.13
CA GLU A 30 15.62 -7.95 -2.79
C GLU A 30 16.78 -7.98 -1.77
N ASN A 31 16.54 -8.59 -0.60
CA ASN A 31 17.52 -8.96 0.45
C ASN A 31 17.61 -8.12 1.73
N PHE A 32 16.51 -7.55 2.21
CA PHE A 32 16.37 -7.42 3.67
C PHE A 32 15.54 -8.60 4.18
N PRO A 33 16.17 -9.63 4.78
CA PRO A 33 15.39 -10.66 5.46
C PRO A 33 14.63 -9.97 6.59
N PRO A 34 13.30 -10.16 6.68
CA PRO A 34 12.50 -9.55 7.71
C PRO A 34 12.97 -10.06 9.08
N PRO A 35 12.76 -9.29 10.14
CA PRO A 35 12.95 -9.77 11.50
C PRO A 35 12.30 -11.15 11.71
N PRO A 36 12.85 -12.01 12.57
CA PRO A 36 12.29 -13.34 12.81
C PRO A 36 10.81 -13.26 13.23
N GLY A 37 9.95 -13.97 12.49
CA GLY A 37 8.50 -13.97 12.73
C GLY A 37 7.73 -12.89 11.96
N GLU A 38 8.42 -12.00 11.26
CA GLU A 38 7.81 -11.03 10.35
C GLU A 38 7.86 -11.53 8.91
N PHE A 39 6.84 -11.16 8.14
CA PHE A 39 6.78 -11.48 6.71
C PHE A 39 6.03 -10.40 5.94
N VAL A 40 6.40 -10.28 4.67
CA VAL A 40 5.83 -9.29 3.76
C VAL A 40 5.07 -10.02 2.67
N LEU A 41 3.78 -9.75 2.55
CA LEU A 41 2.91 -10.36 1.55
C LEU A 41 2.34 -9.31 0.61
N ARG A 42 2.21 -9.67 -0.66
CA ARG A 42 1.27 -9.00 -1.56
C ARG A 42 -0.06 -9.72 -1.47
N VAL A 43 -1.12 -8.99 -1.15
CA VAL A 43 -2.46 -9.55 -0.91
C VAL A 43 -3.54 -8.82 -1.69
N ALA A 44 -4.66 -9.51 -1.91
CA ALA A 44 -5.92 -8.91 -2.32
C ALA A 44 -6.93 -9.08 -1.20
N VAL A 45 -7.35 -7.98 -0.59
CA VAL A 45 -8.33 -7.98 0.49
C VAL A 45 -9.70 -8.38 -0.09
N LYS A 46 -10.32 -9.36 0.55
CA LYS A 46 -11.67 -9.85 0.24
C LYS A 46 -12.71 -9.20 1.14
N ASP A 47 -12.36 -9.04 2.41
CA ASP A 47 -13.27 -8.58 3.44
C ASP A 47 -12.55 -7.76 4.51
N VAL A 48 -13.28 -6.81 5.07
CA VAL A 48 -12.87 -5.91 6.15
C VAL A 48 -14.04 -5.83 7.11
N GLU A 49 -13.76 -6.08 8.38
CA GLU A 49 -14.72 -6.09 9.48
C GLU A 49 -14.20 -5.17 10.60
N TYR A 50 -15.03 -4.25 11.06
CA TYR A 50 -14.74 -3.43 12.23
C TYR A 50 -14.91 -4.27 13.50
N THR A 51 -13.94 -4.26 14.41
CA THR A 51 -13.92 -5.19 15.56
C THR A 51 -14.49 -4.60 16.84
N ASP A 52 -15.05 -3.39 16.82
CA ASP A 52 -15.51 -2.63 18.00
C ASP A 52 -14.45 -2.46 19.11
N TRP A 53 -13.20 -2.85 18.85
CA TRP A 53 -12.12 -2.85 19.84
C TRP A 53 -11.20 -1.65 19.68
N TYR A 54 -10.84 -1.05 20.81
CA TYR A 54 -9.99 0.12 20.89
C TYR A 54 -8.63 -0.27 21.47
N PRO A 55 -7.52 0.30 20.95
CA PRO A 55 -6.22 0.10 21.57
C PRO A 55 -6.27 0.59 23.03
N ALA A 56 -5.72 -0.21 23.95
CA ALA A 56 -5.56 0.21 25.33
C ALA A 56 -4.55 1.38 25.36
N CYS A 57 -5.00 2.54 25.81
CA CYS A 57 -4.14 3.71 26.02
C CYS A 57 -3.66 3.71 27.47
N ALA A 58 -2.34 3.78 27.68
CA ALA A 58 -1.77 3.91 29.01
C ALA A 58 -2.08 5.28 29.64
N GLU A 59 -2.05 6.33 28.81
CA GLU A 59 -2.35 7.71 29.19
C GLU A 59 -3.33 8.32 28.17
N ALA A 60 -4.17 9.27 28.61
CA ALA A 60 -5.16 9.92 27.75
C ALA A 60 -4.52 10.72 26.59
N ASP A 61 -3.30 11.25 26.81
CA ASP A 61 -2.56 12.04 25.83
C ASP A 61 -1.84 11.19 24.76
N ASP A 62 -1.60 9.90 25.05
CA ASP A 62 -1.04 8.93 24.09
C ASP A 62 -2.13 8.25 23.26
N CYS A 63 -3.39 8.56 23.56
CA CYS A 63 -4.52 7.98 22.88
C CYS A 63 -4.71 8.71 21.56
N VAL A 64 -4.13 8.17 20.49
CA VAL A 64 -4.34 8.73 19.14
C VAL A 64 -5.85 8.70 18.88
N PRO A 65 -6.51 9.87 18.79
CA PRO A 65 -7.96 9.90 18.74
C PRO A 65 -8.44 9.11 17.53
N VAL A 66 -9.45 8.26 17.73
CA VAL A 66 -10.21 7.65 16.62
C VAL A 66 -9.39 6.62 15.81
N LYS A 67 -8.50 5.83 16.44
CA LYS A 67 -7.96 4.61 15.81
C LYS A 67 -8.75 3.39 16.24
N PHE A 68 -9.07 2.56 15.26
CA PHE A 68 -9.90 1.38 15.42
C PHE A 68 -9.21 0.16 14.82
N TRP A 69 -9.40 -1.00 15.46
CA TRP A 69 -8.96 -2.25 14.89
C TRP A 69 -9.96 -2.73 13.85
N TYR A 70 -9.43 -3.13 12.70
CA TYR A 70 -10.19 -3.78 11.64
C TYR A 70 -9.58 -5.14 11.38
N LYS A 71 -10.42 -6.14 11.22
CA LYS A 71 -10.05 -7.49 10.81
C LYS A 71 -10.15 -7.58 9.29
N TYR A 72 -9.08 -8.07 8.69
CA TYR A 72 -8.94 -8.25 7.26
C TYR A 72 -8.91 -9.73 6.93
N ARG A 73 -9.65 -10.13 5.90
CA ARG A 73 -9.45 -11.42 5.22
C ARG A 73 -8.93 -11.14 3.82
N ALA A 74 -7.80 -11.74 3.47
CA ALA A 74 -7.16 -11.48 2.20
C ALA A 74 -6.67 -12.77 1.52
N ARG A 75 -6.64 -12.75 0.18
CA ARG A 75 -5.96 -13.76 -0.62
C ARG A 75 -4.50 -13.37 -0.77
N VAL A 76 -3.60 -14.29 -0.46
CA VAL A 76 -2.18 -14.12 -0.71
C VAL A 76 -1.91 -14.26 -2.21
N LYS A 77 -1.33 -13.22 -2.81
CA LYS A 77 -0.95 -13.18 -4.23
C LYS A 77 0.51 -13.54 -4.41
N GLN A 78 1.36 -13.06 -3.52
CA GLN A 78 2.81 -13.29 -3.57
C GLN A 78 3.39 -13.18 -2.15
N VAL A 79 4.32 -14.06 -1.81
CA VAL A 79 5.17 -13.90 -0.64
C VAL A 79 6.38 -13.08 -1.10
N ILE A 80 6.53 -11.87 -0.57
CA ILE A 80 7.65 -10.98 -0.89
C ILE A 80 8.84 -11.30 -0.01
N SER A 81 8.58 -11.56 1.28
CA SER A 81 9.61 -11.97 2.22
C SER A 81 9.05 -12.80 3.37
N GLY A 82 9.88 -13.68 3.95
CA GLY A 82 9.47 -14.67 4.96
C GLY A 82 8.87 -15.95 4.37
N SER A 83 8.21 -16.75 5.22
CA SER A 83 7.63 -18.05 4.81
C SER A 83 6.12 -18.08 5.07
N TRP A 84 5.33 -18.30 4.03
CA TRP A 84 3.88 -18.48 4.13
C TRP A 84 3.40 -19.48 3.09
N SER A 85 2.52 -20.41 3.47
CA SER A 85 2.06 -21.50 2.61
C SER A 85 0.56 -21.45 2.28
N SER A 86 -0.25 -20.76 3.09
CA SER A 86 -1.68 -20.66 2.86
C SER A 86 -2.01 -19.67 1.74
N SER A 87 -3.05 -19.97 0.96
CA SER A 87 -3.56 -19.05 -0.06
C SER A 87 -4.37 -17.88 0.51
N GLU A 88 -4.74 -17.96 1.79
CA GLU A 88 -5.50 -16.96 2.51
C GLU A 88 -4.82 -16.60 3.82
N ILE A 89 -5.11 -15.40 4.29
CA ILE A 89 -4.63 -14.89 5.56
C ILE A 89 -5.68 -13.99 6.21
N GLU A 90 -5.77 -14.08 7.54
CA GLU A 90 -6.47 -13.10 8.37
C GLU A 90 -5.44 -12.30 9.17
N PHE A 91 -5.62 -10.99 9.22
CA PHE A 91 -4.78 -10.08 10.01
C PHE A 91 -5.60 -8.91 10.52
N ILE A 92 -5.11 -8.21 11.54
CA ILE A 92 -5.73 -6.98 12.03
C ILE A 92 -4.85 -5.78 11.72
N HIS A 93 -5.46 -4.63 11.46
CA HIS A 93 -4.74 -3.37 11.27
C HIS A 93 -5.42 -2.24 12.06
N LEU A 94 -4.61 -1.39 12.68
CA LEU A 94 -5.08 -0.24 13.44
C LEU A 94 -5.08 0.99 12.54
N GLN A 95 -6.26 1.53 12.22
CA GLN A 95 -6.41 2.66 11.30
C GLN A 95 -7.51 3.63 11.74
N HIS A 96 -7.49 4.84 11.19
CA HIS A 96 -8.42 5.91 11.55
C HIS A 96 -9.79 5.84 10.86
N GLY A 97 -9.88 5.14 9.73
CA GLY A 97 -11.12 5.02 8.97
C GLY A 97 -11.08 3.77 8.11
N GLU A 98 -12.26 3.25 7.74
CA GLU A 98 -12.37 2.08 6.89
C GLU A 98 -11.86 2.39 5.47
N TYR A 99 -10.93 1.58 4.98
CA TYR A 99 -10.54 1.60 3.57
C TYR A 99 -11.60 0.89 2.72
N LEU A 100 -11.94 1.47 1.58
CA LEU A 100 -12.88 0.84 0.64
C LEU A 100 -12.28 -0.45 0.06
N LYS A 101 -13.01 -1.56 0.16
CA LYS A 101 -12.55 -2.90 -0.27
C LYS A 101 -12.01 -2.92 -1.71
N ASP A 102 -12.57 -2.09 -2.58
CA ASP A 102 -12.20 -2.01 -4.01
C ASP A 102 -10.80 -1.45 -4.27
N ILE A 103 -10.22 -0.70 -3.34
CA ILE A 103 -8.87 -0.16 -3.49
C ILE A 103 -7.79 -1.14 -2.99
N LEU A 104 -8.20 -2.18 -2.25
CA LEU A 104 -7.30 -3.07 -1.51
C LEU A 104 -6.95 -4.36 -2.27
N GLN A 105 -6.98 -4.34 -3.60
CA GLN A 105 -6.77 -5.53 -4.44
C GLN A 105 -5.30 -5.90 -4.67
N ASN A 106 -4.37 -4.98 -4.40
CA ASN A 106 -2.93 -5.17 -4.61
C ASN A 106 -2.08 -4.53 -3.50
N CYS A 107 -2.41 -4.82 -2.25
CA CYS A 107 -1.71 -4.25 -1.11
C CYS A 107 -0.47 -5.06 -0.75
N TYR A 108 0.57 -4.36 -0.29
CA TYR A 108 1.68 -4.99 0.41
C TYR A 108 1.44 -4.81 1.91
N VAL A 109 1.47 -5.91 2.65
CA VAL A 109 1.28 -5.93 4.10
C VAL A 109 2.55 -6.42 4.78
N VAL A 110 2.99 -5.68 5.79
CA VAL A 110 4.04 -6.11 6.71
C VAL A 110 3.37 -6.71 7.93
N LEU A 111 3.55 -8.00 8.13
CA LEU A 111 2.85 -8.77 9.15
C LEU A 111 3.82 -9.22 10.23
N ARG A 112 3.38 -9.08 11.47
CA ARG A 112 4.04 -9.61 12.65
C ARG A 112 3.05 -10.36 13.54
N PRO A 113 3.53 -11.20 14.46
CA PRO A 113 2.65 -11.87 15.40
C PRO A 113 1.89 -10.85 16.26
N ALA A 114 0.59 -11.06 16.40
CA ALA A 114 -0.25 -10.30 17.31
C ALA A 114 0.19 -10.57 18.77
N SER A 115 0.02 -9.59 19.67
CA SER A 115 0.26 -9.83 21.09
C SER A 115 -0.72 -10.86 21.64
N PRO A 116 -0.38 -11.61 22.71
CA PRO A 116 -1.30 -12.58 23.32
C PRO A 116 -2.66 -11.98 23.71
N ASP A 117 -2.69 -10.72 24.17
CA ASP A 117 -3.93 -10.01 24.50
C ASP A 117 -4.81 -9.82 23.26
N LEU A 118 -4.22 -9.34 22.15
CA LEU A 118 -4.93 -9.16 20.87
C LEU A 118 -5.43 -10.49 20.30
N GLN A 119 -4.60 -11.52 20.33
CA GLN A 119 -4.99 -12.86 19.88
C GLN A 119 -6.18 -13.39 20.69
N SER A 120 -6.16 -13.21 22.00
CA SER A 120 -7.25 -13.68 22.88
C SER A 120 -8.57 -12.93 22.68
N LYS A 121 -8.51 -11.64 22.33
CA LYS A 121 -9.69 -10.77 22.18
C LYS A 121 -10.31 -10.81 20.79
N ILE A 122 -9.49 -10.82 19.75
CA ILE A 122 -9.94 -10.68 18.35
C ILE A 122 -9.83 -12.01 17.59
N GLY A 123 -9.05 -12.98 18.11
CA GLY A 123 -8.92 -14.30 17.50
C GLY A 123 -8.13 -14.29 16.19
N VAL A 124 -7.18 -13.36 16.04
CA VAL A 124 -6.35 -13.23 14.83
C VAL A 124 -4.87 -13.28 15.20
N GLU A 125 -4.11 -14.08 14.47
CA GLU A 125 -2.70 -14.38 14.78
C GLU A 125 -1.72 -13.26 14.40
N PHE A 126 -2.08 -12.41 13.44
CA PHE A 126 -1.18 -11.42 12.85
C PHE A 126 -1.73 -9.99 12.95
N VAL A 127 -0.82 -9.05 13.20
CA VAL A 127 -1.05 -7.61 13.09
C VAL A 127 -0.29 -7.11 11.86
N ALA A 128 -0.95 -6.30 11.04
CA ALA A 128 -0.28 -5.50 10.04
C ALA A 128 0.19 -4.19 10.68
N ASP A 129 1.50 -3.97 10.69
CA ASP A 129 2.05 -2.67 11.11
C ASP A 129 1.84 -1.62 10.05
N GLU A 130 1.91 -2.03 8.78
CA GLU A 130 1.79 -1.15 7.64
C GLU A 130 1.03 -1.80 6.48
N LEU A 131 0.14 -1.00 5.88
CA LEU A 131 -0.44 -1.23 4.56
C LEU A 131 0.25 -0.27 3.59
N LEU A 132 1.23 -0.76 2.83
CA LEU A 132 2.01 0.09 1.94
C LEU A 132 1.17 0.55 0.73
N GLU A 133 1.38 1.81 0.32
CA GLU A 133 0.57 2.64 -0.60
C GLU A 133 0.34 2.10 -2.03
N HIS A 134 0.71 0.86 -2.33
CA HIS A 134 0.46 0.25 -3.64
C HIS A 134 -0.89 -0.46 -3.75
N CYS A 135 -1.79 -0.24 -2.78
CA CYS A 135 -3.23 -0.46 -2.91
C CYS A 135 -3.82 0.46 -3.99
N LYS A 136 -3.44 0.21 -5.25
CA LYS A 136 -3.94 0.93 -6.42
C LYS A 136 -5.31 0.36 -6.78
N LEU A 137 -6.23 1.27 -7.10
CA LEU A 137 -7.44 0.94 -7.85
C LEU A 137 -7.06 0.12 -9.10
N PRO A 138 -7.87 -0.87 -9.50
CA PRO A 138 -7.68 -1.57 -10.76
C PRO A 138 -7.61 -0.54 -11.92
N GLU A 139 -6.69 -0.74 -12.86
CA GLU A 139 -6.53 0.16 -14.01
C GLU A 139 -7.88 0.34 -14.74
N GLY A 140 -8.36 1.58 -14.83
CA GLY A 140 -9.64 1.93 -15.47
C GLY A 140 -10.78 2.32 -14.53
N MET A 141 -10.60 2.26 -13.20
CA MET A 141 -11.60 2.71 -12.24
C MET A 141 -11.40 4.19 -11.89
N ASP A 142 -12.27 5.05 -12.42
CA ASP A 142 -12.20 6.51 -12.24
C ASP A 142 -12.55 6.90 -10.78
N ARG A 143 -11.72 7.75 -10.16
CA ARG A 143 -11.87 8.15 -8.74
C ARG A 143 -13.21 8.85 -8.47
N HIS A 144 -13.80 9.45 -9.49
CA HIS A 144 -15.09 10.13 -9.38
C HIS A 144 -16.28 9.18 -9.17
N ARG A 145 -16.18 7.91 -9.59
CA ARG A 145 -17.28 6.92 -9.45
C ARG A 145 -17.40 6.37 -8.03
N VAL A 146 -16.28 6.28 -7.32
CA VAL A 146 -16.21 5.73 -5.95
C VAL A 146 -16.97 6.62 -4.95
N SER A 147 -16.99 7.95 -5.16
CA SER A 147 -17.70 8.87 -4.25
C SER A 147 -19.23 8.85 -4.40
N SER A 148 -19.76 8.30 -5.49
CA SER A 148 -21.21 8.21 -5.71
C SER A 148 -21.84 6.94 -5.15
N GLU A 149 -21.07 5.87 -4.94
CA GLU A 149 -21.59 4.59 -4.43
C GLU A 149 -21.55 4.48 -2.90
N ALA A 150 -20.70 5.27 -2.21
CA ALA A 150 -20.64 5.33 -0.75
C ALA A 150 -21.77 6.14 -0.08
N LYS A 151 -22.81 6.53 -0.83
CA LYS A 151 -24.02 7.21 -0.32
C LYS A 151 -25.31 6.39 -0.51
N GLY A 152 -25.19 5.10 -0.84
CA GLY A 152 -26.32 4.17 -0.98
C GLY A 152 -26.58 3.37 0.28
#